data_AF-A0A426ZE20-F1
#
_entry.id   AF-A0A426ZE20-F1
#
_cell.length_a   1.000
_cell.length_b   1.000
_cell.length_c   1.000
_cell.angle_alpha   90.00
_cell.angle_beta   90.00
_cell.angle_gamma   90.00
#
_symmetry.space_group_name_H-M   'P 1'
#
loop_
_entity.id
_entity.type
_entity.pdbx_description
1 polymer ?
#
loop_
_entity_poly.entity_id
_entity_poly.type
_entity_poly.pdbx_seq_one_letter_code
_entity_poly.pdbx_strand_id
1 'polypeptide(L)'
;MQRRALSEVKKLDIVISNGKVTSSHADEIMQLELEMLKWTSNFAAWINAQRNYVKALNGWLVLCLRYEPQETADGVPPYSPRRIGAPPVFIICNCWSQAMDMTSERNVLESMQAFTTAVRCLWEQQNIDHHERMIAIRIMDRWLRTLEKNTKDIDKEVNSLNKKLALVPGQIGLHIYRPVFEGHTAEITSSTQLGLEKIFEAMQDFTASSVKAYEKLLEHCEEQRMSG
;
A
#
# COMPACT_ATOMS: atom_id res chain seq x y z
N MET A 1 -19.24 4.88 -11.06
CA MET A 1 -18.88 3.48 -10.78
C MET A 1 -19.24 3.07 -9.36
N GLN A 2 -18.77 3.79 -8.32
CA GLN A 2 -19.06 3.52 -6.89
C GLN A 2 -20.56 3.43 -6.58
N ARG A 3 -21.39 4.36 -7.07
CA ARG A 3 -22.86 4.32 -6.87
C ARG A 3 -23.53 3.05 -7.40
N ARG A 4 -23.00 2.48 -8.49
CA ARG A 4 -23.52 1.24 -9.08
C ARG A 4 -23.14 0.04 -8.21
N ALA A 5 -21.90 -0.01 -7.73
CA ALA A 5 -21.45 -1.05 -6.79
C ALA A 5 -22.30 -1.02 -5.50
N LEU A 6 -22.53 0.17 -4.93
CA LEU A 6 -23.40 0.33 -3.75
C LEU A 6 -24.84 -0.16 -4.00
N SER A 7 -25.40 0.11 -5.19
CA SER A 7 -26.74 -0.35 -5.53
C SER A 7 -26.87 -1.87 -5.68
N GLU A 8 -25.81 -2.56 -6.12
CA GLU A 8 -25.80 -4.03 -6.21
C GLU A 8 -25.60 -4.68 -4.84
N VAL A 9 -24.73 -4.11 -3.99
CA VAL A 9 -24.53 -4.58 -2.61
C VAL A 9 -25.80 -4.43 -1.77
N LYS A 10 -26.58 -3.37 -1.99
CA LYS A 10 -27.89 -3.21 -1.35
C LYS A 10 -28.86 -4.36 -1.68
N LYS A 11 -28.78 -4.94 -2.88
CA LYS A 11 -29.59 -6.13 -3.23
C LYS A 11 -29.10 -7.35 -2.45
N LEU A 12 -27.79 -7.48 -2.27
CA LEU A 12 -27.17 -8.57 -1.50
C LEU A 12 -27.60 -8.53 -0.03
N ASP A 13 -27.55 -7.35 0.60
CA ASP A 13 -28.03 -7.16 2.00
C ASP A 13 -29.52 -7.53 2.14
N ILE A 14 -30.37 -7.20 1.16
CA ILE A 14 -31.81 -7.56 1.15
C ILE A 14 -32.02 -9.08 0.99
N VAL A 15 -31.22 -9.74 0.15
CA VAL A 15 -31.29 -11.20 -0.05
C VAL A 15 -30.88 -11.93 1.22
N ILE A 16 -29.83 -11.44 1.90
CA ILE A 16 -29.34 -11.96 3.17
C ILE A 16 -30.39 -11.77 4.28
N SER A 17 -30.99 -10.58 4.38
CA SER A 17 -31.98 -10.28 5.44
C SER A 17 -33.29 -11.07 5.30
N ASN A 18 -33.65 -11.48 4.09
CA ASN A 18 -34.90 -12.20 3.82
C ASN A 18 -34.79 -13.73 4.03
N GLY A 19 -33.62 -14.24 4.45
CA GLY A 19 -33.43 -15.65 4.83
C GLY A 19 -33.60 -16.67 3.70
N LYS A 20 -33.78 -16.21 2.46
CA LYS A 20 -33.97 -17.06 1.27
C LYS A 20 -32.63 -17.29 0.57
N VAL A 21 -31.64 -17.76 1.32
CA VAL A 21 -30.30 -18.01 0.78
C VAL A 21 -30.29 -19.40 0.14
N THR A 22 -30.06 -19.44 -1.17
CA THR A 22 -29.93 -20.66 -1.97
C THR A 22 -28.45 -21.05 -2.06
N SER A 23 -28.12 -22.29 -2.41
CA SER A 23 -26.71 -22.70 -2.61
C SER A 23 -25.95 -21.81 -3.61
N SER A 24 -26.65 -21.26 -4.61
CA SER A 24 -26.10 -20.28 -5.55
C SER A 24 -25.63 -18.98 -4.88
N HIS A 25 -26.32 -18.53 -3.83
CA HIS A 25 -25.92 -17.33 -3.07
C HIS A 25 -24.72 -17.59 -2.17
N ALA A 26 -24.54 -18.83 -1.72
CA ALA A 26 -23.34 -19.22 -1.01
C ALA A 26 -22.11 -19.07 -1.94
N ASP A 27 -22.14 -19.67 -3.13
CA ASP A 27 -21.05 -19.57 -4.11
C ASP A 27 -20.68 -18.12 -4.45
N GLU A 28 -21.68 -17.26 -4.59
CA GLU A 28 -21.51 -15.81 -4.83
C GLU A 28 -20.81 -15.10 -3.66
N ILE A 29 -21.17 -15.40 -2.41
CA ILE A 29 -20.54 -14.81 -1.21
C ILE A 29 -19.09 -15.31 -1.07
N MET A 30 -18.83 -16.59 -1.35
CA MET A 30 -17.46 -17.14 -1.35
C MET A 30 -16.60 -16.47 -2.42
N GLN A 31 -17.14 -16.28 -3.62
CA GLN A 31 -16.44 -15.57 -4.70
C GLN A 31 -16.16 -14.11 -4.31
N LEU A 32 -17.11 -13.45 -3.64
CA LEU A 32 -16.92 -12.09 -3.13
C LEU A 32 -15.78 -12.02 -2.10
N GLU A 33 -15.69 -12.96 -1.15
CA GLU A 33 -14.58 -13.01 -0.19
C GLU A 33 -13.23 -13.15 -0.92
N LEU A 34 -13.16 -14.06 -1.90
CA LEU A 34 -11.94 -14.30 -2.66
C LEU A 34 -11.51 -13.06 -3.45
N GLU A 35 -12.43 -12.37 -4.10
CA GLU A 35 -12.14 -11.13 -4.84
C GLU A 35 -11.72 -9.99 -3.90
N MET A 36 -12.30 -9.89 -2.69
CA MET A 36 -11.88 -8.90 -1.70
C MET A 36 -10.48 -9.16 -1.16
N LEU A 37 -10.12 -10.43 -0.92
CA LEU A 37 -8.75 -10.81 -0.56
C LEU A 37 -7.75 -10.47 -1.67
N LYS A 38 -8.07 -10.82 -2.92
CA LYS A 38 -7.24 -10.47 -4.08
C LYS A 38 -7.08 -8.97 -4.20
N TRP A 39 -8.16 -8.20 -4.04
CA TRP A 39 -8.12 -6.76 -4.15
C TRP A 39 -7.24 -6.13 -3.07
N THR A 40 -7.42 -6.53 -1.80
CA THR A 40 -6.60 -6.07 -0.67
C THR A 40 -5.12 -6.33 -0.90
N SER A 41 -4.80 -7.56 -1.32
CA SER A 41 -3.45 -8.02 -1.61
C SER A 41 -2.82 -7.26 -2.78
N ASN A 42 -3.54 -7.09 -3.89
CA ASN A 42 -3.07 -6.37 -5.07
C ASN A 42 -2.85 -4.89 -4.76
N PHE A 43 -3.74 -4.27 -3.96
CA PHE A 43 -3.60 -2.88 -3.54
C PHE A 43 -2.34 -2.70 -2.68
N ALA A 44 -2.14 -3.55 -1.67
CA ALA A 44 -0.93 -3.52 -0.85
C ALA A 44 0.35 -3.72 -1.69
N ALA A 45 0.35 -4.69 -2.60
CA ALA A 45 1.49 -4.95 -3.48
C ALA A 45 1.77 -3.76 -4.42
N TRP A 46 0.73 -3.14 -4.97
CA TRP A 46 0.84 -1.98 -5.84
C TRP A 46 1.45 -0.78 -5.11
N ILE A 47 0.98 -0.44 -3.90
CA ILE A 47 1.57 0.66 -3.13
C ILE A 47 3.02 0.35 -2.77
N ASN A 48 3.31 -0.86 -2.33
CA ASN A 48 4.69 -1.27 -2.01
C ASN A 48 5.61 -1.16 -3.24
N ALA A 49 5.14 -1.59 -4.42
CA ALA A 49 5.89 -1.47 -5.66
C ALA A 49 6.18 0.00 -6.03
N GLN A 50 5.19 0.89 -5.90
CA GLN A 50 5.39 2.32 -6.12
C GLN A 50 6.44 2.92 -5.17
N ARG A 51 6.32 2.66 -3.87
CA ARG A 51 7.27 3.15 -2.86
C ARG A 51 8.69 2.66 -3.13
N ASN A 52 8.85 1.37 -3.41
CA ASN A 52 10.17 0.77 -3.65
C ASN A 52 10.79 1.26 -4.95
N TYR A 53 9.98 1.50 -6.00
CA TYR A 53 10.44 2.13 -7.22
C TYR A 53 11.06 3.51 -6.96
N VAL A 54 10.34 4.38 -6.23
CA VAL A 54 10.83 5.72 -5.91
C VAL A 54 12.08 5.68 -5.05
N LYS A 55 12.13 4.77 -4.05
CA LYS A 55 13.32 4.57 -3.21
C LYS A 55 14.52 4.08 -3.99
N ALA A 56 14.32 3.12 -4.89
CA ALA A 56 15.38 2.60 -5.76
C ALA A 56 15.89 3.70 -6.72
N LEU A 57 14.99 4.50 -7.29
CA LEU A 57 15.36 5.63 -8.15
C LEU A 57 16.17 6.67 -7.38
N ASN A 58 15.70 7.06 -6.19
CA ASN A 58 16.41 8.00 -5.33
C ASN A 58 17.80 7.47 -4.94
N GLY A 59 17.90 6.22 -4.51
CA GLY A 59 19.18 5.58 -4.19
C GLY A 59 20.11 5.44 -5.39
N TRP A 60 19.58 5.12 -6.58
CA TRP A 60 20.38 5.06 -7.81
C TRP A 60 20.93 6.42 -8.19
N LEU A 61 20.10 7.48 -8.12
CA LEU A 61 20.57 8.84 -8.36
C LEU A 61 21.72 9.16 -7.42
N VAL A 62 21.58 8.89 -6.11
CA VAL A 62 22.64 9.16 -5.13
C VAL A 62 24.00 8.54 -5.54
N LEU A 63 24.02 7.36 -6.18
CA LEU A 63 25.25 6.76 -6.72
C LEU A 63 25.85 7.54 -7.90
N CYS A 64 25.05 8.28 -8.65
CA CYS A 64 25.52 9.13 -9.75
C CYS A 64 26.20 10.42 -9.26
N LEU A 65 25.95 10.86 -8.02
CA LEU A 65 26.76 11.91 -7.40
C LEU A 65 28.08 11.29 -6.99
N ARG A 66 29.12 11.48 -7.80
CA ARG A 66 30.52 11.27 -7.37
C ARG A 66 30.90 12.34 -6.34
N TYR A 67 30.20 12.37 -5.21
CA TYR A 67 30.49 13.31 -4.13
C TYR A 67 31.74 12.83 -3.39
N GLU A 68 32.86 13.46 -3.68
CA GLU A 68 34.01 13.48 -2.77
C GLU A 68 33.80 14.64 -1.79
N PRO A 69 33.65 14.37 -0.48
CA PRO A 69 33.64 15.44 0.51
C PRO A 69 34.97 16.21 0.42
N GLN A 70 34.91 17.51 0.15
CA GLN A 70 36.09 18.36 0.27
C GLN A 70 36.46 18.45 1.76
N GLU A 71 37.59 17.85 2.14
CA GLU A 71 38.18 18.08 3.46
C GLU A 71 38.68 19.53 3.50
N THR A 72 37.92 20.38 4.18
CA THR A 72 38.38 21.71 4.58
C THR A 72 39.14 21.61 5.91
N ALA A 73 40.02 22.57 6.20
CA ALA A 73 40.81 22.59 7.44
C ALA A 73 39.95 22.54 8.73
N ASP A 74 38.66 22.88 8.63
CA ASP A 74 37.68 22.88 9.71
C ASP A 74 36.86 21.56 9.82
N GLY A 75 37.21 20.53 9.03
CA GLY A 75 36.52 19.24 8.97
C GLY A 75 35.60 19.08 7.74
N VAL A 76 34.83 17.98 7.71
CA VAL A 76 33.86 17.71 6.62
C VAL A 76 32.59 18.54 6.86
N PRO A 77 32.25 19.51 5.97
CA PRO A 77 31.04 20.30 6.14
C PRO A 77 29.78 19.42 6.03
N PRO A 78 28.69 19.76 6.74
CA PRO A 78 27.43 19.03 6.66
C PRO A 78 26.86 19.05 5.23
N TYR A 79 26.29 17.91 4.81
CA TYR A 79 25.79 17.71 3.46
C TYR A 79 24.76 18.78 3.07
N SER A 80 25.05 19.54 2.02
CA SER A 80 24.13 20.53 1.43
C SER A 80 24.03 20.29 -0.07
N PRO A 81 22.90 19.79 -0.60
CA PRO A 81 22.70 19.51 -2.02
C PRO A 81 23.05 20.70 -2.93
N ARG A 82 22.79 21.93 -2.44
CA ARG A 82 23.05 23.19 -3.15
C ARG A 82 24.53 23.54 -3.27
N ARG A 83 25.36 23.19 -2.28
CA ARG A 83 26.81 23.48 -2.29
C ARG A 83 27.61 22.56 -3.22
N ILE A 84 27.02 21.42 -3.60
CA ILE A 84 27.69 20.35 -4.36
C ILE A 84 27.29 20.41 -5.85
N GLY A 85 26.39 21.33 -6.25
CA GLY A 85 25.89 21.41 -7.62
C GLY A 85 25.03 20.20 -8.02
N ALA A 86 24.36 19.55 -7.05
CA ALA A 86 23.52 18.40 -7.33
C ALA A 86 22.41 18.81 -8.33
N PRO A 87 22.26 18.10 -9.47
CA PRO A 87 21.25 18.43 -10.46
C PRO A 87 19.84 18.45 -9.83
N PRO A 88 18.92 19.34 -10.26
CA PRO A 88 17.58 19.48 -9.66
C PRO A 88 16.82 18.17 -9.50
N VAL A 89 17.01 17.20 -10.41
CA VAL A 89 16.41 15.85 -10.35
C VAL A 89 16.67 15.12 -9.02
N PHE A 90 17.79 15.38 -8.35
CA PHE A 90 18.11 14.78 -7.05
C PHE A 90 17.20 15.27 -5.94
N ILE A 91 16.99 16.58 -5.88
CA ILE A 91 16.14 17.22 -4.88
C ILE A 91 14.71 16.72 -5.09
N ILE A 92 14.25 16.69 -6.33
CA ILE A 92 12.91 16.19 -6.70
C ILE A 92 12.72 14.74 -6.28
N CYS A 93 13.66 13.84 -6.60
CA CYS A 93 13.51 12.43 -6.27
C CYS A 93 13.60 12.14 -4.76
N ASN A 94 14.41 12.92 -4.03
CA ASN A 94 14.47 12.83 -2.58
C ASN A 94 13.15 13.29 -1.94
N CYS A 95 12.65 14.46 -2.34
CA CYS A 95 11.35 14.96 -1.88
C CYS A 95 10.20 14.01 -2.26
N TRP A 96 10.24 13.41 -3.45
CA TRP A 96 9.25 12.40 -3.86
C TRP A 96 9.30 11.15 -2.96
N SER A 97 10.50 10.65 -2.65
CA SER A 97 10.68 9.52 -1.72
C SER A 97 10.09 9.82 -0.34
N GLN A 98 10.33 11.01 0.19
CA GLN A 98 9.77 11.44 1.49
C GLN A 98 8.25 11.61 1.44
N ALA A 99 7.73 12.21 0.36
CA ALA A 99 6.29 12.41 0.14
C ALA A 99 5.54 11.07 0.08
N MET A 100 6.14 10.06 -0.55
CA MET A 100 5.62 8.69 -0.51
C MET A 100 5.55 8.21 0.94
N ASP A 101 6.64 8.28 1.72
CA ASP A 101 6.68 7.81 3.11
C ASP A 101 5.67 8.50 4.05
N MET A 102 5.28 9.75 3.78
CA MET A 102 4.28 10.48 4.56
C MET A 102 2.83 10.09 4.24
N THR A 103 2.56 9.64 3.02
CA THR A 103 1.21 9.22 2.62
C THR A 103 0.92 7.86 3.25
N SER A 104 -0.22 7.66 3.91
CA SER A 104 -0.55 6.37 4.55
C SER A 104 -1.74 5.69 3.89
N GLU A 105 -1.55 4.47 3.43
CA GLU A 105 -2.56 3.57 2.88
C GLU A 105 -3.28 2.72 3.94
N ARG A 106 -2.89 2.86 5.21
CA ARG A 106 -3.34 2.01 6.32
C ARG A 106 -4.86 1.93 6.42
N ASN A 107 -5.54 3.08 6.40
CA ASN A 107 -7.00 3.14 6.54
C ASN A 107 -7.73 2.40 5.41
N VAL A 108 -7.16 2.39 4.19
CA VAL A 108 -7.71 1.64 3.05
C VAL A 108 -7.59 0.14 3.31
N LEU A 109 -6.40 -0.31 3.70
CA LEU A 109 -6.14 -1.73 3.99
C LEU A 109 -7.00 -2.23 5.16
N GLU A 110 -7.12 -1.45 6.22
CA GLU A 110 -7.97 -1.77 7.39
C GLU A 110 -9.45 -1.87 6.98
N SER A 111 -9.95 -0.93 6.17
CA SER A 111 -11.34 -0.96 5.69
C SER A 111 -11.61 -2.18 4.80
N MET A 112 -10.67 -2.53 3.91
CA MET A 112 -10.77 -3.73 3.06
C MET A 112 -10.73 -5.02 3.88
N GLN A 113 -9.86 -5.08 4.90
CA GLN A 113 -9.78 -6.23 5.80
C GLN A 113 -11.04 -6.36 6.66
N ALA A 114 -11.57 -5.25 7.18
CA ALA A 114 -12.81 -5.23 7.94
C ALA A 114 -13.99 -5.75 7.10
N PHE A 115 -14.10 -5.30 5.85
CA PHE A 115 -15.12 -5.78 4.93
C PHE A 115 -14.94 -7.27 4.59
N THR A 116 -13.72 -7.71 4.32
CA THR A 116 -13.43 -9.12 4.04
C THR A 116 -13.84 -10.02 5.22
N THR A 117 -13.53 -9.60 6.45
CA THR A 117 -13.98 -10.29 7.67
C THR A 117 -15.50 -10.32 7.78
N ALA A 118 -16.18 -9.21 7.49
CA ALA A 118 -17.64 -9.15 7.50
C ALA A 118 -18.26 -10.13 6.47
N VAL A 119 -17.73 -10.18 5.25
CA VAL A 119 -18.15 -11.14 4.21
C VAL A 119 -17.90 -12.58 4.65
N ARG A 120 -16.75 -12.87 5.27
CA ARG A 120 -16.46 -14.19 5.84
C ARG A 120 -17.47 -14.58 6.91
N CYS A 121 -17.79 -13.68 7.84
CA CYS A 121 -18.80 -13.95 8.87
C CYS A 121 -20.18 -14.23 8.27
N LEU A 122 -20.56 -13.51 7.20
CA LEU A 122 -21.80 -13.76 6.48
C LEU A 122 -21.82 -15.15 5.82
N TRP A 123 -20.71 -15.55 5.21
CA TRP A 123 -20.52 -16.90 4.69
C TRP A 123 -20.62 -17.96 5.80
N GLU A 124 -19.94 -17.77 6.93
CA GLU A 124 -19.95 -18.72 8.06
C GLU A 124 -21.33 -18.89 8.71
N GLN A 125 -22.20 -17.89 8.60
CA GLN A 125 -23.59 -17.97 9.05
C GLN A 125 -24.50 -18.75 8.09
N GLN A 126 -24.11 -18.88 6.82
CA GLN A 126 -24.81 -19.76 5.89
C GLN A 126 -24.43 -21.22 6.21
N ASN A 127 -25.41 -22.11 6.30
CA ASN A 127 -25.24 -23.51 6.73
C ASN A 127 -24.56 -24.38 5.65
N ILE A 128 -23.34 -24.02 5.26
CA ILE A 128 -22.56 -24.62 4.18
C ILE A 128 -21.77 -25.82 4.70
N ASP A 129 -21.58 -26.81 3.81
CA ASP A 129 -20.83 -28.02 4.13
C ASP A 129 -19.39 -27.69 4.58
N HIS A 130 -18.99 -28.30 5.69
CA HIS A 130 -17.65 -28.17 6.26
C HIS A 130 -16.55 -28.53 5.24
N HIS A 131 -16.85 -29.43 4.28
CA HIS A 131 -15.91 -29.79 3.22
C HIS A 131 -15.54 -28.61 2.32
N GLU A 132 -16.56 -27.87 1.82
CA GLU A 132 -16.38 -26.70 0.96
C GLU A 132 -15.64 -25.58 1.69
N ARG A 133 -15.97 -25.38 2.98
CA ARG A 133 -15.24 -24.44 3.86
C ARG A 133 -13.74 -24.76 3.92
N MET A 134 -13.37 -26.03 4.10
CA MET A 134 -11.95 -26.40 4.18
C MET A 134 -11.20 -26.18 2.86
N ILE A 135 -11.85 -26.38 1.72
CA ILE A 135 -11.26 -26.13 0.41
C ILE A 135 -10.99 -24.62 0.24
N ALA A 136 -11.96 -23.78 0.57
CA ALA A 136 -11.83 -22.32 0.49
C ALA A 136 -10.67 -21.81 1.36
N ILE A 137 -10.61 -22.24 2.63
CA ILE A 137 -9.52 -21.88 3.56
C ILE A 137 -8.15 -22.29 2.98
N ARG A 138 -8.02 -23.50 2.42
CA ARG A 138 -6.76 -23.96 1.82
C ARG A 138 -6.34 -23.14 0.61
N ILE A 139 -7.29 -22.77 -0.25
CA ILE A 139 -7.01 -21.92 -1.43
C ILE A 139 -6.49 -20.57 -0.96
N MET A 140 -7.17 -19.95 0.00
CA MET A 140 -6.79 -18.65 0.56
C MET A 140 -5.42 -18.69 1.23
N ASP A 141 -5.14 -19.70 2.04
CA ASP A 141 -3.86 -19.88 2.73
C ASP A 141 -2.70 -20.10 1.73
N ARG A 142 -2.94 -20.80 0.62
CA ARG A 142 -1.97 -20.90 -0.48
C ARG A 142 -1.69 -19.54 -1.12
N TRP A 143 -2.73 -18.75 -1.38
CA TRP A 143 -2.58 -17.40 -1.94
C TRP A 143 -1.79 -16.47 -1.01
N LEU A 144 -2.09 -16.50 0.29
CA LEU A 144 -1.40 -15.70 1.29
C LEU A 144 0.11 -15.99 1.30
N ARG A 145 0.49 -17.27 1.27
CA ARG A 145 1.89 -17.70 1.19
C ARG A 145 2.61 -17.20 -0.06
N THR A 146 1.93 -17.22 -1.22
CA THR A 146 2.50 -16.67 -2.45
C THR A 146 2.78 -15.17 -2.32
N LEU A 147 1.86 -14.43 -1.68
CA LEU A 147 2.03 -13.00 -1.47
C LEU A 147 3.19 -12.67 -0.52
N GLU A 148 3.26 -13.39 0.61
CA GLU A 148 4.35 -13.22 1.57
C GLU A 148 5.71 -13.52 0.93
N LYS A 149 5.78 -14.54 0.08
CA LYS A 149 7.00 -14.85 -0.66
C LYS A 149 7.40 -13.71 -1.60
N ASN A 150 6.47 -13.18 -2.40
CA ASN A 150 6.74 -12.07 -3.31
C ASN A 150 7.23 -10.82 -2.55
N THR A 151 6.63 -10.54 -1.40
CA THR A 151 7.04 -9.44 -0.52
C THR A 151 8.47 -9.65 0.00
N LYS A 152 8.79 -10.85 0.49
CA LYS A 152 10.14 -11.21 0.94
C LYS A 152 11.18 -11.12 -0.18
N ASP A 153 10.82 -11.44 -1.41
CA ASP A 153 11.75 -11.36 -2.54
C ASP A 153 12.03 -9.91 -2.93
N ILE A 154 11.03 -9.01 -2.86
CA ILE A 154 11.23 -7.56 -2.97
C ILE A 154 12.16 -7.07 -1.84
N ASP A 155 11.93 -7.49 -0.59
CA ASP A 155 12.76 -7.09 0.56
C ASP A 155 14.23 -7.51 0.38
N LYS A 156 14.49 -8.70 -0.17
CA LYS A 156 15.86 -9.16 -0.45
C LYS A 156 16.55 -8.27 -1.48
N GLU A 157 15.85 -7.88 -2.53
CA GLU A 157 16.40 -7.04 -3.59
C GLU A 157 16.74 -5.63 -3.06
N VAL A 158 15.83 -5.03 -2.29
CA VAL A 158 16.08 -3.75 -1.62
C VAL A 158 17.25 -3.84 -0.64
N ASN A 159 17.34 -4.92 0.15
CA ASN A 159 18.46 -5.12 1.07
C ASN A 159 19.80 -5.32 0.35
N SER A 160 19.80 -5.98 -0.82
CA SER A 160 20.97 -6.12 -1.69
C SER A 160 21.46 -4.76 -2.17
N LEU A 161 20.54 -3.89 -2.59
CA LEU A 161 20.84 -2.51 -2.96
C LEU A 161 21.37 -1.72 -1.76
N ASN A 162 20.74 -1.82 -0.58
CA ASN A 162 21.22 -1.17 0.65
C ASN A 162 22.65 -1.58 1.02
N LYS A 163 23.00 -2.86 0.89
CA LYS A 163 24.38 -3.33 1.12
C LYS A 163 25.37 -2.70 0.15
N LYS A 164 25.00 -2.51 -1.12
CA LYS A 164 25.83 -1.81 -2.11
C LYS A 164 25.95 -0.32 -1.79
N LEU A 165 24.88 0.31 -1.31
CA LEU A 165 24.84 1.72 -0.92
C LEU A 165 25.66 2.00 0.36
N ALA A 166 25.66 1.08 1.34
CA ALA A 166 26.40 1.23 2.59
C ALA A 166 27.93 1.28 2.42
N LEU A 167 28.46 0.85 1.26
CA LEU A 167 29.88 0.96 0.91
C LEU A 167 30.28 2.38 0.45
N VAL A 168 29.33 3.29 0.31
CA VAL A 168 29.56 4.69 -0.07
C VAL A 168 29.49 5.58 1.18
N PRO A 169 30.56 6.33 1.54
CA PRO A 169 30.56 7.16 2.75
C PRO A 169 29.47 8.25 2.71
N GLY A 170 28.70 8.38 3.81
CA GLY A 170 27.75 9.49 4.02
C GLY A 170 26.28 9.24 3.66
N GLN A 171 25.85 7.99 3.41
CA GLN A 171 24.46 7.69 2.99
C GLN A 171 23.56 7.12 4.10
N ILE A 172 22.32 7.61 4.14
CA ILE A 172 21.23 7.12 5.00
C ILE A 172 20.64 5.88 4.33
N GLY A 173 20.59 4.75 5.04
CA GLY A 173 20.03 3.50 4.52
C GLY A 173 18.54 3.62 4.15
N LEU A 174 18.11 2.92 3.10
CA LEU A 174 16.70 2.95 2.66
C LEU A 174 15.84 2.16 3.65
N HIS A 175 14.89 2.84 4.30
CA HIS A 175 13.91 2.22 5.18
C HIS A 175 12.78 1.60 4.35
N ILE A 176 12.44 0.32 4.60
CA ILE A 176 11.36 -0.39 3.89
C ILE A 176 10.00 0.00 4.47
N TYR A 177 9.01 0.18 3.60
CA TYR A 177 7.62 0.25 4.04
C TYR A 177 7.09 -1.18 4.23
N ARG A 178 6.70 -1.52 5.47
CA ARG A 178 6.08 -2.80 5.79
C ARG A 178 4.58 -2.57 6.00
N PRO A 179 3.69 -3.15 5.20
CA PRO A 179 2.30 -3.27 5.60
C PRO A 179 2.26 -4.21 6.82
N VAL A 180 2.12 -3.65 8.01
CA VAL A 180 1.81 -4.43 9.21
C VAL A 180 0.32 -4.71 9.15
N PHE A 181 -0.04 -5.91 8.71
CA PHE A 181 -1.39 -6.44 8.92
C PHE A 181 -1.49 -6.88 10.37
N GLU A 182 -1.57 -5.92 11.28
CA GLU A 182 -1.95 -6.19 12.66
C GLU A 182 -3.44 -6.54 12.64
N GLY A 183 -3.75 -7.78 13.04
CA GLY A 183 -5.10 -8.28 13.21
C GLY A 183 -5.81 -7.55 14.35
N HIS A 184 -6.08 -6.27 14.18
CA HIS A 184 -7.07 -5.59 14.98
C HIS A 184 -8.43 -6.15 14.54
N THR A 185 -9.19 -6.62 15.51
CA THR A 185 -10.61 -6.96 15.38
C THR A 185 -11.34 -5.71 14.94
N ALA A 186 -11.36 -5.46 13.62
CA ALA A 186 -12.16 -4.41 13.04
C ALA A 186 -13.61 -4.64 13.46
N GLU A 187 -14.27 -3.59 13.94
CA GLU A 187 -15.69 -3.62 14.24
C GLU A 187 -16.44 -4.23 13.06
N ILE A 188 -16.98 -5.44 13.27
CA ILE A 188 -17.69 -6.18 12.23
C ILE A 188 -18.82 -5.27 11.77
N THR A 189 -18.73 -4.85 10.52
CA THR A 189 -19.67 -3.89 9.97
C THR A 189 -21.01 -4.61 9.80
N SER A 190 -22.09 -4.08 10.36
CA SER A 190 -23.39 -4.75 10.43
C SER A 190 -24.08 -4.95 9.08
N SER A 191 -23.60 -4.29 8.01
CA SER A 191 -24.07 -4.47 6.64
C SER A 191 -22.90 -4.46 5.65
N THR A 192 -23.03 -5.22 4.56
CA THR A 192 -22.02 -5.22 3.50
C THR A 192 -21.96 -3.86 2.79
N GLN A 193 -23.08 -3.16 2.68
CA GLN A 193 -23.13 -1.80 2.14
C GLN A 193 -22.23 -0.85 2.93
N LEU A 194 -22.36 -0.80 4.26
CA LEU A 194 -21.59 0.11 5.10
C LEU A 194 -20.08 -0.21 5.04
N GLY A 195 -19.71 -1.48 4.88
CA GLY A 195 -18.30 -1.85 4.75
C GLY A 195 -17.69 -1.40 3.41
N LEU A 196 -18.43 -1.51 2.30
CA LEU A 196 -17.96 -1.01 1.01
C LEU A 196 -17.90 0.53 0.96
N GLU A 197 -18.83 1.22 1.61
CA GLU A 197 -18.80 2.69 1.76
C GLU A 197 -17.53 3.15 2.49
N LYS A 198 -17.19 2.50 3.60
CA LYS A 198 -15.94 2.78 4.35
C LYS A 198 -14.68 2.59 3.49
N ILE A 199 -14.64 1.57 2.64
CA ILE A 199 -13.50 1.40 1.71
C ILE A 199 -13.40 2.58 0.76
N PHE A 200 -14.51 3.00 0.15
CA PHE A 200 -14.50 4.11 -0.80
C PHE A 200 -14.13 5.45 -0.16
N GLU A 201 -14.61 5.71 1.05
CA GLU A 201 -14.23 6.88 1.84
C GLU A 201 -12.72 6.87 2.12
N ALA A 202 -12.19 5.76 2.63
CA ALA A 202 -10.75 5.63 2.88
C ALA A 202 -9.90 5.81 1.60
N MET A 203 -10.37 5.28 0.46
CA MET A 203 -9.68 5.47 -0.82
C MET A 203 -9.72 6.93 -1.29
N GLN A 204 -10.82 7.63 -1.04
CA GLN A 204 -10.95 9.04 -1.38
C GLN A 204 -9.98 9.89 -0.55
N ASP A 205 -9.89 9.63 0.75
CA ASP A 205 -8.96 10.31 1.65
C ASP A 205 -7.49 10.02 1.31
N PHE A 206 -7.18 8.75 1.01
CA PHE A 206 -5.86 8.36 0.54
C PHE A 206 -5.48 9.07 -0.76
N THR A 207 -6.41 9.17 -1.71
CA THR A 207 -6.19 9.86 -2.99
C THR A 207 -6.01 11.36 -2.78
N ALA A 208 -6.83 12.00 -1.95
CA ALA A 208 -6.71 13.42 -1.61
C ALA A 208 -5.36 13.72 -0.93
N SER A 209 -4.93 12.86 0.00
CA SER A 209 -3.63 12.95 0.65
C SER A 209 -2.48 12.80 -0.34
N SER A 210 -2.59 11.84 -1.26
CA SER A 210 -1.61 11.60 -2.32
C SER A 210 -1.49 12.82 -3.24
N VAL A 211 -2.62 13.36 -3.73
CA VAL A 211 -2.65 14.56 -4.58
C VAL A 211 -1.97 15.73 -3.88
N LYS A 212 -2.33 16.01 -2.63
CA LYS A 212 -1.73 17.07 -1.83
C LYS A 212 -0.21 16.90 -1.65
N ALA A 213 0.26 15.66 -1.51
CA ALA A 213 1.68 15.37 -1.41
C ALA A 213 2.42 15.67 -2.73
N TYR A 214 1.80 15.37 -3.87
CA TYR A 214 2.35 15.70 -5.19
C TYR A 214 2.28 17.21 -5.51
N GLU A 215 1.22 17.91 -5.11
CA GLU A 215 1.12 19.36 -5.26
C GLU A 215 2.25 20.08 -4.50
N LYS A 216 2.50 19.69 -3.24
CA LYS A 216 3.63 20.22 -2.46
C LYS A 216 4.99 19.91 -3.10
N LEU A 217 5.13 18.73 -3.71
CA LEU A 217 6.34 18.38 -4.44
C LEU A 217 6.54 19.32 -5.64
N LEU A 218 5.47 19.62 -6.39
CA LEU A 218 5.49 20.53 -7.53
C LEU A 218 5.83 21.96 -7.11
N GLU A 219 5.19 22.48 -6.06
CA GLU A 219 5.52 23.80 -5.49
C GLU A 219 7.01 23.89 -5.14
N HIS A 220 7.55 22.87 -4.47
CA HIS A 220 8.97 22.81 -4.15
C HIS A 220 9.85 22.77 -5.41
N CYS A 221 9.44 22.07 -6.47
CA CYS A 221 10.16 22.07 -7.75
C CYS A 221 10.19 23.47 -8.39
N GLU A 222 9.07 24.19 -8.34
CA GLU A 222 8.96 25.53 -8.92
C GLU A 222 9.76 26.56 -8.14
N GLU A 223 9.74 26.52 -6.81
CA GLU A 223 10.56 27.38 -5.95
C GLU A 223 12.06 27.19 -6.22
N GLN A 224 12.51 25.94 -6.41
CA GLN A 224 13.90 25.61 -6.75
C GLN A 224 14.28 26.10 -8.16
N ARG A 225 13.34 26.13 -9.10
CA ARG A 225 13.56 26.66 -10.46
C ARG A 225 13.67 28.19 -10.48
N MET A 226 12.91 28.87 -9.64
CA MET A 226 12.87 30.35 -9.59
C MET A 226 14.02 30.96 -8.77
N SER A 227 14.75 30.16 -8.01
CA SER A 227 15.85 30.58 -7.13
C SER A 227 17.26 30.20 -7.62
N GLY A 228 17.36 29.63 -8.82
CA GLY A 228 18.61 29.35 -9.55
C GLY A 228 18.81 30.29 -10.72
#